data_AF-A0A1X3DHF5-F1
#
_entry.id   AF-A0A1X3DHF5-F1
#
_cell.length_a   1.000
_cell.length_b   1.000
_cell.length_c   1.000
_cell.angle_alpha   90.00
_cell.angle_beta   90.00
_cell.angle_gamma   90.00
#
_symmetry.space_group_name_H-M   'P 1'
#
loop_
_entity.id
_entity.type
_entity.pdbx_description
1 polymer ?
#
loop_
_entity_poly.entity_id
_entity_poly.type
_entity_poly.pdbx_seq_one_letter_code
_entity_poly.pdbx_strand_id
1 'polypeptide(L)'
;MHSPQLADNLRRALLQAAIEGKLTERQADDGHAQDLLKQIQAEKAALLKAGRLKKSKALPEIGEDEKPFAIPENWVWVRLGEIANFTYGHIAKAQDVGDVRFVRISDIGADGRLMPENAKYVALNDESKRFLLKKNDLLMARTGGTYGKTMVFNEDYPAVYAGFLIKIDFKPMLVNPYYYWHFAQSEVFRSQAAKLVAGSTQPQFNANSLQLVKMPIPPLAEQARIVAKLDALLAETDALKAQETALADAQKNFPKMLRASLLQAAIEGKLTERESGDGHAQELLQQIQAEKAAQIQ
;
A
#
# COMPACT_ATOMS: atom_id res chain seq x y z
N MET A 1 14.66 -10.95 -20.30
CA MET A 1 13.30 -11.45 -19.99
C MET A 1 12.60 -10.36 -19.20
N HIS A 2 11.54 -9.76 -19.74
CA HIS A 2 10.73 -8.79 -19.00
C HIS A 2 10.08 -9.52 -17.82
N SER A 3 10.24 -9.01 -16.59
CA SER A 3 9.44 -9.50 -15.47
C SER A 3 7.97 -9.32 -15.83
N PRO A 4 7.13 -10.34 -15.65
CA PRO A 4 5.71 -10.20 -15.86
C PRO A 4 5.18 -9.17 -14.85
N GLN A 5 4.66 -8.05 -15.36
CA GLN A 5 4.04 -6.97 -14.59
C GLN A 5 2.51 -7.09 -14.63
N LEU A 6 1.96 -8.28 -14.91
CA LEU A 6 0.53 -8.42 -15.14
C LEU A 6 -0.24 -8.08 -13.87
N ALA A 7 0.19 -8.58 -12.71
CA ALA A 7 -0.48 -8.26 -11.45
C ALA A 7 -0.43 -6.76 -11.13
N ASP A 8 0.71 -6.10 -11.32
CA ASP A 8 0.84 -4.66 -11.08
C ASP A 8 0.01 -3.82 -12.07
N ASN A 9 -0.07 -4.24 -13.33
CA ASN A 9 -0.92 -3.60 -14.33
C ASN A 9 -2.40 -3.78 -14.02
N LEU A 10 -2.81 -4.98 -13.61
CA LEU A 10 -4.18 -5.29 -13.22
C LEU A 10 -4.60 -4.47 -11.99
N ARG A 11 -3.75 -4.40 -10.96
CA ARG A 11 -3.99 -3.55 -9.78
C ARG A 11 -4.25 -2.10 -10.17
N ARG A 12 -3.42 -1.54 -11.06
CA ARG A 12 -3.60 -0.16 -11.54
C ARG A 12 -4.90 0.02 -12.32
N ALA A 13 -5.23 -0.92 -13.21
CA ALA A 13 -6.47 -0.88 -13.97
C ALA A 13 -7.71 -0.98 -13.07
N LEU A 14 -7.68 -1.83 -12.04
CA LEU A 14 -8.77 -1.97 -11.06
C LEU A 14 -8.98 -0.69 -10.26
N LEU A 15 -7.90 -0.10 -9.73
CA LEU A 15 -7.98 1.17 -9.01
C LEU A 15 -8.49 2.31 -9.90
N GLN A 16 -8.08 2.35 -11.17
CA GLN A 16 -8.57 3.33 -12.14
C GLN A 16 -10.08 3.13 -12.43
N ALA A 17 -10.50 1.88 -12.71
CA ALA A 17 -11.91 1.57 -12.96
C ALA A 17 -12.80 1.89 -11.75
N ALA A 18 -12.28 1.71 -10.53
CA ALA A 18 -12.98 2.08 -9.30
C ALA A 18 -13.24 3.58 -9.22
N ILE A 19 -12.25 4.43 -9.49
CA ILE A 19 -12.40 5.88 -9.35
C ILE A 19 -13.13 6.53 -10.54
N GLU A 20 -13.28 5.81 -11.66
CA GLU A 20 -14.08 6.20 -12.82
C GLU A 20 -15.55 5.74 -12.71
N GLY A 21 -15.91 5.00 -11.66
CA GLY A 21 -17.26 4.46 -11.50
C GLY A 21 -17.63 3.37 -12.51
N LYS A 22 -16.63 2.61 -12.97
CA LYS A 22 -16.78 1.50 -13.92
C LYS A 22 -16.72 0.12 -13.26
N LEU A 23 -16.46 0.06 -11.95
CA LEU A 23 -16.24 -1.20 -11.23
C LEU A 23 -17.55 -1.84 -10.74
N THR A 24 -18.58 -1.03 -10.50
CA THR A 24 -19.88 -1.49 -9.98
C THR A 24 -21.00 -0.95 -10.85
N GLU A 25 -22.07 -1.73 -11.02
CA GLU A 25 -23.29 -1.24 -11.64
C GLU A 25 -23.98 -0.23 -10.72
N ARG A 26 -24.56 0.81 -11.33
CA ARG A 26 -25.32 1.83 -10.61
C ARG A 26 -26.66 1.26 -10.17
N GLN A 27 -27.11 1.62 -8.98
CA GLN A 27 -28.41 1.27 -8.45
C GLN A 27 -29.28 2.53 -8.34
N ALA A 28 -30.57 2.41 -8.64
CA ALA A 28 -31.48 3.55 -8.69
C ALA A 28 -31.69 4.23 -7.32
N ASP A 29 -31.40 3.52 -6.24
CA ASP A 29 -31.49 3.95 -4.83
C ASP A 29 -30.21 4.58 -4.30
N ASP A 30 -29.13 4.66 -5.09
CA ASP A 30 -27.85 5.22 -4.66
C ASP A 30 -27.93 6.72 -4.35
N GLY A 31 -28.89 7.44 -4.93
CA GLY A 31 -28.98 8.90 -4.81
C GLY A 31 -27.81 9.62 -5.47
N HIS A 32 -27.57 10.88 -5.08
CA HIS A 32 -26.52 11.71 -5.65
C HIS A 32 -25.48 12.12 -4.60
N ALA A 33 -24.20 12.01 -4.95
CA ALA A 33 -23.09 12.47 -4.11
C ALA A 33 -23.12 13.99 -3.86
N GLN A 34 -23.79 14.76 -4.74
CA GLN A 34 -24.04 16.19 -4.52
C GLN A 34 -24.88 16.45 -3.27
N ASP A 35 -25.81 15.55 -2.93
CA ASP A 35 -26.64 15.71 -1.73
C ASP A 35 -25.83 15.48 -0.46
N LEU A 36 -24.90 14.53 -0.48
CA LEU A 36 -23.90 14.34 0.58
C LEU A 36 -23.05 15.60 0.78
N LEU A 37 -22.57 16.21 -0.31
CA LEU A 37 -21.78 17.44 -0.24
C LEU A 37 -22.57 18.62 0.33
N LYS A 38 -23.84 18.78 -0.05
CA LYS A 38 -24.72 19.81 0.52
C LYS A 38 -24.92 19.62 2.03
N GLN A 39 -25.10 18.38 2.48
CA GLN A 39 -25.20 18.05 3.90
C GLN A 39 -23.93 18.47 4.67
N ILE A 40 -22.75 18.22 4.10
CA ILE A 40 -21.45 18.63 4.68
C ILE A 40 -21.38 20.14 4.86
N GLN A 41 -21.72 20.89 3.82
CA GLN A 41 -21.66 22.34 3.81
C GLN A 41 -22.63 22.94 4.84
N ALA A 42 -23.85 22.39 4.92
CA ALA A 42 -24.85 22.80 5.90
C ALA A 42 -24.38 22.55 7.35
N GLU A 43 -23.87 21.35 7.64
CA GLU A 43 -23.37 21.01 8.97
C GLU A 43 -22.13 21.84 9.35
N LYS A 44 -21.20 22.06 8.40
CA LYS A 44 -20.03 22.92 8.61
C LYS A 44 -20.46 24.35 8.93
N ALA A 45 -21.46 24.88 8.21
CA ALA A 45 -22.03 26.19 8.49
C ALA A 45 -22.68 26.24 9.88
N ALA A 46 -23.38 25.18 10.31
CA ALA A 46 -23.98 25.09 11.64
C ALA A 46 -22.91 25.08 12.75
N LEU A 47 -21.82 24.31 12.59
CA LEU A 47 -20.72 24.26 13.56
C LEU A 47 -19.94 25.58 13.64
N LEU A 48 -19.78 26.28 12.52
CA LEU A 48 -19.21 27.64 12.48
C LEU A 48 -20.10 28.63 13.23
N LYS A 49 -21.42 28.59 13.02
CA LYS A 49 -22.38 29.42 13.76
C LYS A 49 -22.36 29.12 15.27
N ALA A 50 -22.18 27.85 15.64
CA ALA A 50 -22.09 27.41 17.03
C ALA A 50 -20.72 27.70 17.71
N GLY A 51 -19.76 28.31 17.00
CA GLY A 51 -18.42 28.59 17.54
C GLY A 51 -17.56 27.35 17.79
N ARG A 52 -18.01 26.17 17.35
CA ARG A 52 -17.31 24.88 17.55
C ARG A 52 -16.27 24.59 16.46
N LEU A 53 -16.25 25.39 15.41
CA LEU A 53 -15.27 25.31 14.32
C LEU A 53 -14.68 26.70 14.04
N LYS A 54 -13.37 26.77 13.78
CA LYS A 54 -12.72 28.00 13.33
C LYS A 54 -13.01 28.23 11.84
N LYS A 55 -13.20 29.48 11.44
CA LYS A 55 -13.31 29.85 10.02
C LYS A 55 -12.02 29.43 9.29
N SER A 56 -12.15 28.60 8.26
CA SER A 56 -11.06 28.29 7.35
C SER A 56 -11.21 29.11 6.06
N LYS A 57 -10.10 29.32 5.35
CA LYS A 57 -10.12 29.92 4.00
C LYS A 57 -10.98 29.03 3.08
N ALA A 58 -11.77 29.66 2.21
CA ALA A 58 -12.50 28.93 1.17
C ALA A 58 -11.49 28.28 0.22
N LEU A 59 -11.73 27.01 -0.12
CA LEU A 59 -10.94 26.31 -1.13
C LEU A 59 -11.39 26.78 -2.52
N PRO A 60 -10.48 26.83 -3.51
CA PRO A 60 -10.85 27.20 -4.86
C PRO A 60 -11.78 26.13 -5.46
N GLU A 61 -12.75 26.57 -6.26
CA GLU A 61 -13.57 25.66 -7.05
C GLU A 61 -12.70 24.79 -7.95
N ILE A 62 -13.22 23.62 -8.34
CA ILE A 62 -12.52 22.70 -9.23
C ILE A 62 -12.92 23.06 -10.66
N GLY A 63 -12.00 23.63 -11.45
CA GLY A 63 -12.22 23.89 -12.87
C GLY A 63 -12.41 22.61 -13.69
N GLU A 64 -12.99 22.70 -14.89
CA GLU A 64 -13.12 21.54 -15.80
C GLU A 64 -11.75 21.00 -16.25
N ASP A 65 -10.77 21.88 -16.46
CA ASP A 65 -9.39 21.56 -16.81
C ASP A 65 -8.62 20.86 -15.67
N GLU A 66 -9.11 20.99 -14.44
CA GLU A 66 -8.55 20.37 -13.27
C GLU A 66 -9.03 18.93 -13.03
N LYS A 67 -10.05 18.47 -13.78
CA LYS A 67 -10.65 17.14 -13.67
C LYS A 67 -9.89 16.15 -14.56
N PRO A 68 -9.26 15.11 -13.99
CA PRO A 68 -8.43 14.20 -14.79
C PRO A 68 -9.22 13.34 -15.78
N PHE A 69 -10.50 13.09 -15.51
CA PHE A 69 -11.39 12.26 -16.33
C PHE A 69 -12.87 12.55 -16.02
N ALA A 70 -13.75 12.07 -16.89
CA ALA A 70 -15.20 12.13 -16.71
C ALA A 70 -15.68 11.10 -15.67
N ILE A 71 -16.58 11.52 -14.78
CA ILE A 71 -17.19 10.69 -13.74
C ILE A 71 -18.69 10.49 -14.02
N PRO A 72 -19.32 9.48 -13.40
CA PRO A 72 -20.78 9.35 -13.39
C PRO A 72 -21.53 10.62 -12.97
N GLU A 73 -22.73 10.82 -13.51
CA GLU A 73 -23.59 11.99 -13.18
C GLU A 73 -24.01 12.05 -11.69
N ASN A 74 -24.06 10.90 -11.02
CA ASN A 74 -24.38 10.80 -9.60
C ASN A 74 -23.16 11.01 -8.68
N TRP A 75 -21.97 11.21 -9.26
CA TRP A 75 -20.73 11.46 -8.53
C TRP A 75 -20.38 12.96 -8.57
N VAL A 76 -19.48 13.37 -7.68
CA VAL A 76 -18.96 14.74 -7.66
C VAL A 76 -17.45 14.74 -7.41
N TRP A 77 -16.74 15.68 -8.01
CA TRP A 77 -15.35 15.96 -7.65
C TRP A 77 -15.32 16.87 -6.43
N VAL A 78 -14.58 16.50 -5.39
CA VAL A 78 -14.44 17.29 -4.16
C VAL A 78 -12.98 17.45 -3.78
N ARG A 79 -12.65 18.57 -3.13
CA ARG A 79 -11.35 18.72 -2.47
C ARG A 79 -11.39 18.10 -1.08
N LEU A 80 -10.33 17.42 -0.66
CA LEU A 80 -10.32 16.73 0.64
C LEU A 80 -10.58 17.67 1.82
N GLY A 81 -10.14 18.94 1.76
CA GLY A 81 -10.42 19.90 2.83
C GLY A 81 -11.89 20.32 2.97
N GLU A 82 -12.76 19.94 2.03
CA GLU A 82 -14.21 20.08 2.16
C GLU A 82 -14.82 18.95 2.98
N ILE A 83 -14.25 17.74 2.88
CA ILE A 83 -14.84 16.49 3.38
C ILE A 83 -14.08 15.86 4.56
N ALA A 84 -12.88 16.34 4.88
CA ALA A 84 -12.01 15.79 5.91
C ALA A 84 -11.31 16.86 6.75
N ASN A 85 -10.98 16.48 7.99
CA ASN A 85 -10.09 17.24 8.87
C ASN A 85 -8.74 16.54 8.97
N PHE A 86 -7.69 17.32 9.26
CA PHE A 86 -6.32 16.81 9.29
C PHE A 86 -5.66 17.15 10.61
N THR A 87 -5.20 16.13 11.32
CA THR A 87 -4.59 16.29 12.64
C THR A 87 -3.20 15.67 12.65
N TYR A 88 -2.19 16.45 13.04
CA TYR A 88 -0.81 15.95 13.19
C TYR A 88 -0.70 15.06 14.44
N GLY A 89 0.22 14.09 14.40
CA GLY A 89 0.44 13.18 15.54
C GLY A 89 1.28 13.76 16.68
N HIS A 90 1.47 12.93 17.69
CA HIS A 90 2.22 13.23 18.91
C HIS A 90 3.71 13.38 18.61
N ILE A 91 4.31 14.47 19.10
CA ILE A 91 5.75 14.67 19.14
C ILE A 91 6.30 14.09 20.45
N ALA A 92 6.76 12.84 20.40
CA ALA A 92 7.35 12.15 21.54
C ALA A 92 8.60 11.36 21.12
N LYS A 93 9.46 11.03 22.10
CA LYS A 93 10.58 10.12 21.89
C LYS A 93 10.07 8.69 21.84
N ALA A 94 10.39 7.99 20.76
CA ALA A 94 10.08 6.57 20.61
C ALA A 94 10.92 5.72 21.57
N GLN A 95 10.28 4.79 22.28
CA GLN A 95 10.91 3.88 23.24
C GLN A 95 10.70 2.41 22.81
N ASP A 96 11.54 1.50 23.29
CA ASP A 96 11.39 0.06 23.06
C ASP A 96 10.32 -0.58 23.94
N VAL A 97 9.95 0.07 25.03
CA VAL A 97 8.93 -0.38 25.99
C VAL A 97 8.05 0.82 26.36
N GLY A 98 6.75 0.57 26.58
CA GLY A 98 5.79 1.59 27.01
C GLY A 98 4.36 1.05 27.02
N ASP A 99 3.40 1.91 27.39
CA ASP A 99 2.01 1.51 27.62
C ASP A 99 1.22 1.34 26.31
N VAL A 100 1.57 2.11 25.27
CA VAL A 100 0.84 2.15 24.00
C VAL A 100 1.77 2.14 22.79
N ARG A 101 1.35 1.50 21.71
CA ARG A 101 2.13 1.44 20.45
C ARG A 101 2.28 2.84 19.86
N PHE A 102 3.50 3.23 19.52
CA PHE A 102 3.82 4.47 18.85
C PHE A 102 4.03 4.23 17.35
N VAL A 103 3.01 4.52 16.55
CA VAL A 103 2.98 4.29 15.11
C VAL A 103 3.81 5.36 14.40
N ARG A 104 4.79 4.94 13.60
CA ARG A 104 5.68 5.82 12.82
C ARG A 104 5.48 5.64 11.32
N ILE A 105 6.01 6.56 10.53
CA ILE A 105 5.99 6.46 9.05
C ILE A 105 6.73 5.21 8.53
N SER A 106 7.70 4.69 9.28
CA SER A 106 8.42 3.45 8.96
C SER A 106 7.60 2.20 9.20
N ASP A 107 6.57 2.30 10.04
CA ASP A 107 5.76 1.16 10.45
C ASP A 107 4.60 0.92 9.47
N ILE A 108 4.44 1.78 8.44
CA ILE A 108 3.44 1.58 7.38
C ILE A 108 3.95 0.54 6.38
N GLY A 109 3.26 -0.60 6.32
CA GLY A 109 3.39 -1.69 5.36
C GLY A 109 3.21 -1.25 3.91
N ALA A 110 3.90 -1.88 2.95
CA ALA A 110 3.69 -1.60 1.52
C ALA A 110 2.24 -1.85 1.08
N ASP A 111 1.58 -2.78 1.76
CA ASP A 111 0.17 -3.14 1.68
C ASP A 111 -0.77 -2.21 2.45
N GLY A 112 -0.25 -1.13 3.06
CA GLY A 112 -1.05 -0.19 3.85
C GLY A 112 -1.50 -0.73 5.22
N ARG A 113 -0.89 -1.82 5.71
CA ARG A 113 -1.12 -2.35 7.07
C ARG A 113 -0.02 -1.94 8.03
N LEU A 114 -0.26 -2.09 9.33
CA LEU A 114 0.75 -1.79 10.35
C LEU A 114 1.76 -2.95 10.45
N MET A 115 3.04 -2.65 10.29
CA MET A 115 4.12 -3.63 10.48
C MET A 115 4.32 -3.93 11.97
N PRO A 116 4.32 -5.21 12.37
CA PRO A 116 4.58 -5.59 13.76
C PRO A 116 6.06 -5.46 14.14
N GLU A 117 6.99 -5.49 13.17
CA GLU A 117 8.42 -5.47 13.42
C GLU A 117 8.91 -4.11 13.93
N ASN A 118 9.99 -4.12 14.72
CA ASN A 118 10.62 -2.92 15.27
C ASN A 118 9.64 -1.97 15.97
N ALA A 119 8.66 -2.55 16.66
CA ALA A 119 7.63 -1.81 17.36
C ALA A 119 8.23 -0.87 18.41
N LYS A 120 7.74 0.36 18.41
CA LYS A 120 8.08 1.39 19.39
C LYS A 120 6.85 1.80 20.17
N TYR A 121 7.08 2.36 21.35
CA TYR A 121 6.07 2.68 22.34
C TYR A 121 6.30 4.06 22.96
N VAL A 122 5.27 4.55 23.65
CA VAL A 122 5.34 5.73 24.52
C VAL A 122 4.52 5.47 25.78
N ALA A 123 4.82 6.21 26.86
CA ALA A 123 4.01 6.20 28.06
C ALA A 123 2.67 6.90 27.83
N LEU A 124 1.60 6.40 28.46
CA LEU A 124 0.29 6.99 28.39
C LEU A 124 0.18 8.16 29.39
N ASN A 125 -0.08 9.36 28.89
CA ASN A 125 -0.26 10.58 29.67
C ASN A 125 -1.35 11.45 29.04
N ASP A 126 -1.69 12.58 29.67
CA ASP A 126 -2.80 13.42 29.21
C ASP A 126 -2.57 14.09 27.84
N GLU A 127 -1.30 14.15 27.40
CA GLU A 127 -0.94 14.62 26.06
C GLU A 127 -1.10 13.50 25.03
N SER A 128 -0.56 12.31 25.28
CA SER A 128 -0.63 11.16 24.36
C SER A 128 -2.05 10.62 24.18
N LYS A 129 -2.92 10.71 25.20
CA LYS A 129 -4.33 10.32 25.12
C LYS A 129 -5.09 11.00 23.98
N ARG A 130 -4.70 12.21 23.58
CA ARG A 130 -5.35 12.97 22.49
C ARG A 130 -5.09 12.37 21.12
N PHE A 131 -4.05 11.54 21.00
CA PHE A 131 -3.61 10.91 19.76
C PHE A 131 -3.92 9.42 19.73
N LEU A 132 -4.75 8.92 20.65
CA LEU A 132 -5.20 7.53 20.63
C LEU A 132 -5.97 7.24 19.35
N LEU A 133 -5.51 6.21 18.66
CA LEU A 133 -6.12 5.69 17.45
C LEU A 133 -7.34 4.86 17.82
N LYS A 134 -8.36 4.98 16.97
CA LYS A 134 -9.54 4.14 16.97
C LYS A 134 -9.55 3.26 15.73
N LYS A 135 -10.24 2.13 15.81
CA LYS A 135 -10.47 1.26 14.66
C LYS A 135 -11.05 2.08 13.51
N ASN A 136 -10.51 1.86 12.32
CA ASN A 136 -10.79 2.58 11.07
C ASN A 136 -10.24 4.01 10.97
N ASP A 137 -9.42 4.47 11.94
CA ASP A 137 -8.70 5.74 11.78
C ASP A 137 -7.71 5.63 10.60
N LEU A 138 -7.72 6.64 9.74
CA LEU A 138 -6.85 6.68 8.56
C LEU A 138 -5.63 7.57 8.82
N LEU A 139 -4.44 7.03 8.59
CA LEU A 139 -3.17 7.74 8.72
C LEU A 139 -2.48 7.90 7.38
N MET A 140 -1.76 9.01 7.22
CA MET A 140 -0.93 9.29 6.05
C MET A 140 0.46 9.76 6.46
N ALA A 141 1.50 9.21 5.84
CA ALA A 141 2.87 9.69 5.98
C ALA A 141 3.09 11.01 5.21
N ARG A 142 3.67 12.02 5.87
CA ARG A 142 3.91 13.36 5.28
C ARG A 142 5.29 13.56 4.65
N THR A 143 6.28 12.73 4.94
CA THR A 143 7.69 13.03 4.67
C THR A 143 8.45 11.86 4.07
N GLY A 144 9.57 12.16 3.40
CA GLY A 144 10.52 11.17 2.89
C GLY A 144 9.97 10.38 1.70
N GLY A 145 10.62 9.28 1.33
CA GLY A 145 10.16 8.42 0.21
C GLY A 145 8.78 7.79 0.42
N THR A 146 8.18 7.94 1.60
CA THR A 146 6.87 7.41 1.96
C THR A 146 5.76 8.46 1.95
N TYR A 147 6.01 9.70 1.50
CA TYR A 147 4.96 10.72 1.44
C TYR A 147 3.72 10.23 0.68
N GLY A 148 2.55 10.54 1.22
CA GLY A 148 1.26 10.11 0.64
C GLY A 148 0.90 8.64 0.88
N LYS A 149 1.79 7.84 1.48
CA LYS A 149 1.46 6.46 1.86
C LYS A 149 0.44 6.45 2.99
N THR A 150 -0.61 5.65 2.86
CA THR A 150 -1.74 5.60 3.78
C THR A 150 -1.87 4.24 4.47
N MET A 151 -2.45 4.25 5.66
CA MET A 151 -2.83 3.06 6.42
C MET A 151 -4.20 3.26 7.07
N VAL A 152 -4.97 2.18 7.16
CA VAL A 152 -6.16 2.12 8.04
C VAL A 152 -5.77 1.38 9.31
N PHE A 153 -5.97 2.00 10.47
CA PHE A 153 -5.70 1.36 11.76
C PHE A 153 -6.80 0.35 12.08
N ASN A 154 -6.43 -0.94 12.17
CA ASN A 154 -7.37 -2.03 12.39
C ASN A 154 -6.93 -2.97 13.52
N GLU A 155 -6.18 -2.45 14.47
CA GLU A 155 -5.65 -3.23 15.59
C GLU A 155 -6.58 -3.12 16.81
N ASP A 156 -6.60 -4.16 17.64
CA ASP A 156 -7.43 -4.22 18.85
C ASP A 156 -6.67 -3.73 20.11
N TYR A 157 -5.41 -3.31 19.98
CA TYR A 157 -4.59 -2.75 21.07
C TYR A 157 -4.46 -1.22 20.97
N PRO A 158 -4.22 -0.51 22.09
CA PRO A 158 -4.09 0.93 22.09
C PRO A 158 -2.81 1.39 21.37
N ALA A 159 -2.97 2.37 20.49
CA ALA A 159 -1.87 2.96 19.74
C ALA A 159 -2.03 4.47 19.61
N VAL A 160 -0.93 5.19 19.51
CA VAL A 160 -0.87 6.61 19.19
C VAL A 160 0.04 6.83 17.98
N TYR A 161 -0.20 7.88 17.20
CA TYR A 161 0.54 8.14 15.96
C TYR A 161 1.53 9.29 16.11
N ALA A 162 2.70 9.16 15.49
CA ALA A 162 3.80 10.13 15.55
C ALA A 162 3.53 11.40 14.73
N GLY A 163 4.21 12.51 15.05
CA GLY A 163 4.07 13.80 14.37
C GLY A 163 4.41 13.84 12.87
N PHE A 164 5.07 12.79 12.35
CA PHE A 164 5.29 12.58 10.90
C PHE A 164 4.12 11.85 10.22
N LEU A 165 3.05 11.58 10.95
CA LEU A 165 1.78 11.09 10.43
C LEU A 165 0.73 12.19 10.57
N ILE A 166 -0.16 12.21 9.59
CA ILE A 166 -1.37 13.03 9.59
C ILE A 166 -2.54 12.06 9.67
N LYS A 167 -3.38 12.23 10.69
CA LYS A 167 -4.68 11.56 10.74
C LYS A 167 -5.67 12.30 9.88
N ILE A 168 -6.35 11.57 9.02
CA ILE A 168 -7.38 12.06 8.11
C ILE A 168 -8.71 11.63 8.69
N ASP A 169 -9.40 12.60 9.30
CA ASP A 169 -10.70 12.38 9.91
C ASP A 169 -11.79 12.76 8.90
N PHE A 170 -12.37 11.75 8.26
CA PHE A 170 -13.57 11.93 7.46
C PHE A 170 -14.77 12.18 8.35
N LYS A 171 -15.70 13.01 7.88
CA LYS A 171 -16.99 13.13 8.54
C LYS A 171 -17.74 11.79 8.46
N PRO A 172 -18.26 11.28 9.58
CA PRO A 172 -19.08 10.07 9.58
C PRO A 172 -20.25 10.19 8.59
N MET A 173 -20.63 9.08 7.96
CA MET A 173 -21.75 8.97 6.99
C MET A 173 -21.53 9.59 5.60
N LEU A 174 -20.30 10.00 5.26
CA LEU A 174 -20.05 10.67 3.97
C LEU A 174 -18.95 10.00 3.15
N VAL A 175 -17.87 9.62 3.81
CA VAL A 175 -16.74 8.95 3.17
C VAL A 175 -16.43 7.68 3.93
N ASN A 176 -16.44 6.56 3.22
CA ASN A 176 -15.87 5.33 3.71
C ASN A 176 -14.32 5.47 3.73
N PRO A 177 -13.65 5.36 4.90
CA PRO A 177 -12.19 5.49 4.98
C PRO A 177 -11.45 4.53 4.07
N TYR A 178 -12.00 3.33 3.84
CA TYR A 178 -11.43 2.33 2.94
C TYR A 178 -11.54 2.74 1.46
N TYR A 179 -12.58 3.49 1.09
CA TYR A 179 -12.67 4.04 -0.27
C TYR A 179 -11.54 5.04 -0.52
N TYR A 180 -11.29 5.96 0.42
CA TYR A 180 -10.15 6.86 0.31
C TYR A 180 -8.82 6.09 0.33
N TRP A 181 -8.68 5.07 1.18
CA TRP A 181 -7.47 4.28 1.26
C TRP A 181 -7.13 3.59 -0.08
N HIS A 182 -8.14 3.11 -0.82
CA HIS A 182 -7.97 2.63 -2.19
C HIS A 182 -7.64 3.77 -3.16
N PHE A 183 -8.36 4.90 -3.10
CA PHE A 183 -8.08 6.07 -3.92
C PHE A 183 -6.63 6.56 -3.75
N ALA A 184 -6.09 6.57 -2.53
CA ALA A 184 -4.72 7.00 -2.23
C ALA A 184 -3.64 6.08 -2.84
N GLN A 185 -4.02 4.89 -3.30
CA GLN A 185 -3.14 3.97 -4.04
C GLN A 185 -3.17 4.19 -5.55
N SER A 186 -4.12 4.99 -6.07
CA SER A 186 -4.27 5.27 -7.49
C SER A 186 -3.16 6.19 -8.05
N GLU A 187 -2.87 6.08 -9.35
CA GLU A 187 -1.96 7.00 -10.05
C GLU A 187 -2.48 8.44 -10.02
N VAL A 188 -3.79 8.63 -9.97
CA VAL A 188 -4.45 9.94 -9.91
C VAL A 188 -4.13 10.65 -8.59
N PHE A 189 -4.15 9.94 -7.46
CA PHE A 189 -3.68 10.51 -6.20
C PHE A 189 -2.17 10.77 -6.23
N ARG A 190 -1.37 9.79 -6.68
CA ARG A 190 0.10 9.89 -6.70
C ARG A 190 0.59 11.06 -7.55
N SER A 191 -0.03 11.30 -8.71
CA SER A 191 0.31 12.42 -9.58
C SER A 191 -0.05 13.78 -8.96
N GLN A 192 -1.19 13.88 -8.27
CA GLN A 192 -1.55 15.08 -7.52
C GLN A 192 -0.59 15.34 -6.36
N ALA A 193 -0.29 14.31 -5.56
CA ALA A 193 0.66 14.42 -4.45
C ALA A 193 2.04 14.86 -4.94
N ALA A 194 2.55 14.27 -6.03
CA ALA A 194 3.83 14.64 -6.63
C ALA A 194 3.87 16.11 -7.09
N LYS A 195 2.80 16.60 -7.74
CA LYS A 195 2.68 18.01 -8.15
C LYS A 195 2.65 18.96 -6.96
N LEU A 196 1.96 18.57 -5.89
CA LEU A 196 1.80 19.40 -4.69
C LEU A 196 3.07 19.49 -3.83
N VAL A 197 3.98 18.51 -3.93
CA VAL A 197 5.28 18.53 -3.23
C VAL A 197 6.44 19.00 -4.11
N ALA A 198 6.19 19.21 -5.41
CA ALA A 198 7.21 19.64 -6.36
C ALA A 198 7.81 21.01 -5.97
N GLY A 199 9.13 21.16 -6.14
CA GLY A 199 9.86 22.41 -5.86
C GLY A 199 10.34 22.59 -4.42
N SER A 200 10.08 21.64 -3.52
CA SER A 200 10.62 21.65 -2.15
C SER A 200 11.91 20.83 -2.03
N THR A 201 12.94 21.38 -1.37
CA THR A 201 14.20 20.67 -1.04
C THR A 201 13.97 19.43 -0.17
N GLN A 202 12.85 19.38 0.56
CA GLN A 202 12.33 18.18 1.22
C GLN A 202 10.83 18.03 0.93
N PRO A 203 10.40 17.12 0.03
CA PRO A 203 8.99 16.97 -0.31
C PRO A 203 8.19 16.63 0.96
N GLN A 204 7.33 17.56 1.37
CA GLN A 204 6.49 17.45 2.54
C GLN A 204 5.04 17.55 2.12
N PHE A 205 4.36 16.41 2.13
CA PHE A 205 2.93 16.34 1.87
C PHE A 205 2.16 16.64 3.15
N ASN A 206 2.14 17.93 3.50
CA ASN A 206 1.54 18.45 4.72
C ASN A 206 0.01 18.60 4.61
N ALA A 207 -0.63 18.97 5.71
CA ALA A 207 -2.09 19.15 5.76
C ALA A 207 -2.58 20.14 4.69
N ASN A 208 -1.90 21.27 4.47
CA ASN A 208 -2.28 22.29 3.48
C ASN A 208 -2.30 21.72 2.06
N SER A 209 -1.29 20.92 1.71
CA SER A 209 -1.22 20.22 0.42
C SER A 209 -2.35 19.20 0.30
N LEU A 210 -2.57 18.43 1.37
CA LEU A 210 -3.60 17.41 1.42
C LEU A 210 -5.01 17.99 1.22
N GLN A 211 -5.30 19.18 1.75
CA GLN A 211 -6.60 19.83 1.55
C GLN A 211 -6.93 20.10 0.08
N LEU A 212 -5.90 20.25 -0.77
CA LEU A 212 -6.04 20.59 -2.19
C LEU A 212 -6.26 19.37 -3.08
N VAL A 213 -6.01 18.16 -2.57
CA VAL A 213 -6.22 16.92 -3.32
C VAL A 213 -7.67 16.81 -3.75
N LYS A 214 -7.88 16.50 -5.02
CA LYS A 214 -9.18 16.29 -5.63
C LYS A 214 -9.48 14.79 -5.68
N MET A 215 -10.66 14.41 -5.21
CA MET A 215 -11.13 13.03 -5.19
C MET A 215 -12.53 12.95 -5.81
N PRO A 216 -12.80 11.95 -6.66
CA PRO A 216 -14.15 11.68 -7.11
C PRO A 216 -14.89 10.93 -6.00
N ILE A 217 -16.05 11.42 -5.59
CA ILE A 217 -16.85 10.80 -4.53
C ILE A 217 -18.18 10.25 -5.09
N PRO A 218 -18.41 8.92 -4.97
CA PRO A 218 -19.71 8.30 -5.18
C PRO A 218 -20.65 8.54 -4.00
N PRO A 219 -21.95 8.23 -4.13
CA PRO A 219 -22.82 8.04 -2.99
C PRO A 219 -22.29 6.99 -2.00
N LEU A 220 -22.65 7.11 -0.71
CA LEU A 220 -22.04 6.32 0.37
C LEU A 220 -22.27 4.81 0.19
N ALA A 221 -23.47 4.40 -0.27
CA ALA A 221 -23.77 3.00 -0.54
C ALA A 221 -22.88 2.44 -1.66
N GLU A 222 -22.70 3.21 -2.73
CA GLU A 222 -21.83 2.85 -3.84
C GLU A 222 -20.36 2.78 -3.41
N GLN A 223 -19.88 3.68 -2.55
CA GLN A 223 -18.53 3.59 -1.96
C GLN A 223 -18.29 2.24 -1.28
N ALA A 224 -19.26 1.76 -0.49
CA ALA A 224 -19.14 0.46 0.20
C ALA A 224 -19.08 -0.72 -0.79
N ARG A 225 -19.90 -0.68 -1.85
CA ARG A 225 -19.87 -1.71 -2.91
C ARG A 225 -18.56 -1.71 -3.69
N ILE A 226 -18.03 -0.52 -4.01
CA ILE A 226 -16.72 -0.38 -4.67
C ILE A 226 -15.62 -0.95 -3.79
N VAL A 227 -15.60 -0.62 -2.50
CA VAL A 227 -14.61 -1.16 -1.54
C VAL A 227 -14.68 -2.68 -1.49
N ALA A 228 -15.86 -3.26 -1.32
CA ALA A 228 -16.03 -4.71 -1.27
C ALA A 228 -15.55 -5.40 -2.56
N LYS A 229 -15.82 -4.80 -3.73
CA LYS A 229 -15.39 -5.36 -5.01
C LYS A 229 -13.88 -5.22 -5.21
N LEU A 230 -13.30 -4.07 -4.83
CA LEU A 230 -11.85 -3.86 -4.87
C LEU A 230 -11.12 -4.82 -3.95
N ASP A 231 -11.57 -5.00 -2.71
CA ASP A 231 -10.92 -5.89 -1.75
C ASP A 231 -10.87 -7.33 -2.29
N ALA A 232 -11.96 -7.81 -2.90
CA ALA A 232 -12.00 -9.14 -3.52
C ALA A 232 -11.01 -9.26 -4.69
N LEU A 233 -11.05 -8.33 -5.65
CA LEU A 233 -10.23 -8.39 -6.86
C LEU A 233 -8.74 -8.14 -6.59
N LEU A 234 -8.42 -7.26 -5.63
CA LEU A 234 -7.04 -6.98 -5.25
C LEU A 234 -6.42 -8.15 -4.48
N ALA A 235 -7.20 -8.90 -3.69
CA ALA A 235 -6.74 -10.13 -3.07
C ALA A 235 -6.35 -11.19 -4.12
N GLU A 236 -7.16 -11.35 -5.17
CA GLU A 236 -6.81 -12.22 -6.31
C GLU A 236 -5.56 -11.72 -7.04
N THR A 237 -5.42 -10.40 -7.22
CA THR A 237 -4.26 -9.79 -7.85
C THR A 237 -2.98 -9.99 -7.02
N ASP A 238 -3.08 -9.95 -5.69
CA ASP A 238 -1.95 -10.23 -4.80
C ASP A 238 -1.53 -11.71 -4.85
N ALA A 239 -2.48 -12.63 -4.93
CA ALA A 239 -2.19 -14.04 -5.15
C ALA A 239 -1.48 -14.27 -6.50
N LEU A 240 -1.93 -13.59 -7.56
CA LEU A 240 -1.27 -13.62 -8.88
C LEU A 240 0.16 -13.09 -8.81
N LYS A 241 0.38 -11.97 -8.11
CA LYS A 241 1.72 -11.39 -7.93
C LYS A 241 2.68 -12.35 -7.21
N ALA A 242 2.18 -13.07 -6.21
CA ALA A 242 2.96 -14.08 -5.50
C ALA A 242 3.37 -15.23 -6.43
N GLN A 243 2.46 -15.69 -7.29
CA GLN A 243 2.74 -16.72 -8.31
C GLN A 243 3.74 -16.24 -9.36
N GLU A 244 3.61 -15.01 -9.87
CA GLU A 244 4.55 -14.40 -10.81
C GLU A 244 5.97 -14.35 -10.21
N THR A 245 6.08 -13.94 -8.95
CA THR A 245 7.36 -13.87 -8.23
C THR A 245 7.97 -15.26 -8.06
N ALA A 246 7.18 -16.23 -7.61
CA ALA A 246 7.63 -17.62 -7.44
C ALA A 246 8.09 -18.25 -8.76
N LEU A 247 7.37 -17.98 -9.86
CA LEU A 247 7.75 -18.45 -11.20
C LEU A 247 9.07 -17.81 -11.65
N ALA A 248 9.24 -16.50 -11.46
CA ALA A 248 10.46 -15.80 -11.82
C ALA A 248 11.67 -16.33 -11.02
N ASP A 249 11.50 -16.59 -9.72
CA ASP A 249 12.55 -17.15 -8.87
C ASP A 249 12.88 -18.60 -9.26
N ALA A 250 11.87 -19.42 -9.55
CA ALA A 250 12.06 -20.78 -10.04
C ALA A 250 12.84 -20.78 -11.37
N GLN A 251 12.46 -19.95 -12.34
CA GLN A 251 13.16 -19.82 -13.62
C GLN A 251 14.61 -19.35 -13.45
N LYS A 252 14.86 -18.44 -12.51
CA LYS A 252 16.21 -17.95 -12.20
C LYS A 252 17.09 -19.02 -11.55
N ASN A 253 16.50 -19.85 -10.68
CA ASN A 253 17.22 -20.89 -9.94
C ASN A 253 17.33 -22.21 -10.70
N PHE A 254 16.42 -22.49 -11.64
CA PHE A 254 16.35 -23.74 -12.39
C PHE A 254 17.66 -24.09 -13.10
N PRO A 255 18.37 -23.19 -13.82
CA PRO A 255 19.65 -23.52 -14.44
C PRO A 255 20.72 -23.94 -13.44
N LYS A 256 20.74 -23.33 -12.24
CA LYS A 256 21.70 -23.69 -11.19
C LYS A 256 21.40 -25.06 -10.61
N MET A 257 20.12 -25.33 -10.31
CA MET A 257 19.68 -26.63 -9.80
C MET A 257 19.92 -27.73 -10.82
N LEU A 258 19.56 -27.51 -12.09
CA LEU A 258 19.79 -28.46 -13.17
C LEU A 258 21.27 -28.79 -13.34
N ARG A 259 22.15 -27.78 -13.33
CA ARG A 259 23.61 -28.00 -13.39
C ARG A 259 24.11 -28.84 -12.22
N ALA A 260 23.67 -28.52 -11.00
CA ALA A 260 24.07 -29.29 -9.81
C ALA A 260 23.62 -30.74 -9.90
N SER A 261 22.37 -30.99 -10.33
CA SER A 261 21.85 -32.35 -10.51
C SER A 261 22.56 -33.11 -11.63
N LEU A 262 22.86 -32.46 -12.76
CA LEU A 262 23.60 -33.08 -13.87
C LEU A 262 25.04 -33.43 -13.46
N LEU A 263 25.74 -32.53 -12.75
CA LEU A 263 27.09 -32.81 -12.23
C LEU A 263 27.08 -33.96 -11.22
N GLN A 264 26.09 -34.00 -10.34
CA GLN A 264 25.94 -35.10 -9.39
C GLN A 264 25.70 -36.43 -10.13
N ALA A 265 24.81 -36.45 -11.11
CA ALA A 265 24.56 -37.63 -11.93
C ALA A 265 25.82 -38.05 -12.73
N ALA A 266 26.65 -37.08 -13.16
CA ALA A 266 27.92 -37.36 -13.84
C ALA A 266 28.91 -38.08 -12.93
N ILE A 267 29.08 -37.57 -11.70
CA ILE A 267 30.00 -38.13 -10.71
C ILE A 267 29.53 -39.53 -10.26
N GLU A 268 28.21 -39.72 -10.13
CA GLU A 268 27.62 -41.01 -9.78
C GLU A 268 27.61 -42.02 -10.93
N GLY A 269 28.08 -41.64 -12.12
CA GLY A 269 28.08 -42.50 -13.31
C GLY A 269 26.68 -42.85 -13.81
N LYS A 270 25.66 -42.04 -13.45
CA LYS A 270 24.25 -42.22 -13.82
C LYS A 270 23.86 -41.50 -15.10
N LEU A 271 24.78 -40.77 -15.73
CA LEU A 271 24.53 -40.07 -16.99
C LEU A 271 24.56 -40.98 -18.21
N THR A 272 25.21 -42.12 -18.11
CA THR A 272 25.35 -43.10 -19.20
C THR A 272 25.12 -44.49 -18.65
N GLU A 273 24.54 -45.39 -19.45
CA GLU A 273 24.53 -46.81 -19.14
C GLU A 273 25.95 -47.37 -19.24
N ARG A 274 26.29 -48.35 -18.39
CA ARG A 274 27.60 -48.98 -18.35
C ARG A 274 27.71 -49.91 -19.56
N GLU A 275 28.71 -49.70 -20.41
CA GLU A 275 28.90 -50.58 -21.59
C GLU A 275 29.63 -51.86 -21.16
N SER A 276 29.37 -52.97 -21.85
CA SER A 276 29.95 -54.29 -21.53
C SER A 276 31.47 -54.37 -21.68
N GLY A 277 32.13 -53.31 -22.18
CA GLY A 277 33.58 -53.16 -22.27
C GLY A 277 34.21 -52.28 -21.18
N ASP A 278 33.41 -51.68 -20.29
CA ASP A 278 33.93 -50.85 -19.21
C ASP A 278 34.63 -51.72 -18.15
N GLY A 279 35.96 -51.70 -18.14
CA GLY A 279 36.78 -52.42 -17.15
C GLY A 279 36.52 -51.99 -15.70
N HIS A 280 37.01 -52.78 -14.73
CA HIS A 280 36.81 -52.46 -13.32
C HIS A 280 37.76 -51.34 -12.86
N ALA A 281 37.20 -50.24 -12.35
CA ALA A 281 37.97 -49.09 -11.83
C ALA A 281 39.02 -49.48 -10.77
N GLN A 282 38.80 -50.60 -10.08
CA GLN A 282 39.70 -51.15 -9.06
C GLN A 282 40.98 -51.75 -9.67
N GLU A 283 40.89 -52.32 -10.86
CA GLU A 283 42.05 -52.83 -11.61
C GLU A 283 42.92 -51.67 -12.11
N LEU A 284 42.28 -50.61 -12.62
CA LEU A 284 42.99 -49.40 -13.04
C LEU A 284 43.69 -48.69 -11.87
N LEU A 285 43.05 -48.64 -10.69
CA LEU A 285 43.64 -48.05 -9.49
C LEU A 285 44.90 -48.82 -9.04
N GLN A 286 44.86 -50.16 -9.08
CA GLN A 286 46.01 -50.99 -8.74
C GLN A 286 47.18 -50.78 -9.70
N GLN A 287 46.91 -50.63 -11.00
CA GLN A 287 47.95 -50.31 -12.00
C GLN A 287 48.60 -48.94 -11.74
N ILE A 288 47.80 -47.90 -11.48
CA ILE A 288 48.33 -46.55 -11.17
C ILE A 288 49.16 -46.55 -9.89
N GLN A 289 48.75 -47.29 -8.86
CA GLN A 289 49.50 -47.41 -7.61
C GLN A 289 50.83 -48.15 -7.80
N ALA A 290 50.83 -49.21 -8.61
CA ALA A 290 52.05 -49.95 -8.95
C ALA A 290 53.04 -49.09 -9.75
N GLU A 291 52.57 -48.33 -10.74
CA GLU A 291 53.42 -47.41 -11.51
C GLU A 291 54.00 -46.28 -10.65
N LYS A 292 53.19 -45.70 -9.76
CA LYS A 292 53.69 -44.67 -8.82
C LYS A 292 54.72 -45.23 -7.85
N ALA A 293 54.54 -46.46 -7.36
CA ALA A 293 55.53 -47.10 -6.48
C ALA A 293 56.85 -47.38 -7.22
N ALA A 294 56.78 -47.73 -8.51
CA ALA A 294 57.96 -47.95 -9.35
C ALA A 294 58.73 -46.65 -9.69
N GLN A 295 58.07 -45.48 -9.66
CA GLN A 295 58.72 -44.17 -9.91
C GLN A 295 59.36 -43.54 -8.66
N ILE A 296 59.13 -44.09 -7.46
CA ILE A 296 59.65 -43.56 -6.19
C ILE A 296 60.92 -44.31 -5.73
N GLN A 297 61.33 -45.37 -6.44
CA GLN A 297 62.65 -46.04 -6.29
C GLN A 297 63.72 -45.41 -7.18
#